data_AF-A0A7S2VBG7-F1
#
_entry.id   AF-A0A7S2VBG7-F1
#
_cell.length_a   1.000
_cell.length_b   1.000
_cell.length_c   1.000
_cell.angle_alpha   90.00
_cell.angle_beta   90.00
_cell.angle_gamma   90.00
#
_symmetry.space_group_name_H-M   'P 1'
#
loop_
_entity.id
_entity.type
_entity.pdbx_description
1 polymer ?
#
loop_
_entity_poly.entity_id
_entity_poly.type
_entity_poly.pdbx_seq_one_letter_code
_entity_poly.pdbx_strand_id
1 'polypeptide(L)'
;QQTALNLSMVRQRYFGENLELAYEAVHQALLDRIDQKTRQNSGLLQALPQFTAVPLVRCLVAENLAKWLQSPALAGLARKLFAEMVDKMKNVAPPLKEDLKAIDCILSMKLKANQFAAHMENLTAVAARIPTPSVAQHIFISLMRDLLVPDSAQGVTGDLIKMIGGVHKALPRNVSYDAMAASLLTLLVESDTKAQADKKEIK
;
A
#
# COMPACT_ATOMS: atom_id res chain seq x y z
N GLN A 1 -20.40 48.51 2.90
CA GLN A 1 -19.00 48.25 3.27
C GLN A 1 -18.86 46.73 3.43
N GLN A 2 -18.13 46.07 2.53
CA GLN A 2 -17.87 44.62 2.62
C GLN A 2 -16.76 44.39 3.65
N THR A 3 -17.07 43.67 4.73
CA THR A 3 -16.12 43.27 5.76
C THR A 3 -15.12 42.30 5.12
N ALA A 4 -13.85 42.72 5.03
CA ALA A 4 -12.78 41.86 4.56
C ALA A 4 -12.68 40.63 5.46
N LEU A 5 -12.90 39.44 4.90
CA LEU A 5 -12.73 38.18 5.61
C LEU A 5 -11.27 38.07 6.07
N ASN A 6 -11.05 37.87 7.37
CA ASN A 6 -9.73 37.63 7.91
C ASN A 6 -9.26 36.22 7.49
N LEU A 7 -8.38 36.17 6.49
CA LEU A 7 -7.78 34.93 5.96
C LEU A 7 -6.54 34.49 6.75
N SER A 8 -6.34 34.99 7.98
CA SER A 8 -5.23 34.54 8.82
C SER A 8 -5.24 33.03 8.97
N MET A 9 -4.08 32.39 8.80
CA MET A 9 -3.89 30.95 9.02
C MET A 9 -4.51 30.54 10.36
N VAL A 10 -5.58 29.74 10.30
CA VAL A 10 -6.17 29.13 11.48
C VAL A 10 -5.09 28.29 12.15
N ARG A 11 -4.77 28.60 13.41
CA ARG A 11 -3.76 27.87 14.19
C ARG A 11 -4.09 26.38 14.18
N GLN A 12 -3.15 25.54 13.77
CA GLN A 12 -3.32 24.09 13.83
C GLN A 12 -3.63 23.69 15.29
N ARG A 13 -4.79 23.06 15.50
CA ARG A 13 -5.25 22.64 16.83
C ARG A 13 -4.49 21.43 17.36
N TYR A 14 -3.90 20.63 16.48
CA TYR A 14 -3.18 19.40 16.80
C TYR A 14 -1.75 19.49 16.26
N PHE A 15 -0.78 19.19 17.11
CA PHE A 15 0.66 19.17 16.80
C PHE A 15 1.36 18.20 17.77
N GLY A 16 2.49 17.62 17.35
CA GLY A 16 3.24 16.65 18.17
C GLY A 16 2.38 15.48 18.65
N GLU A 17 2.54 15.10 19.92
CA GLU A 17 1.83 13.98 20.56
C GLU A 17 0.29 14.10 20.48
N ASN A 18 -0.25 15.32 20.57
CA ASN A 18 -1.70 15.53 20.47
C ASN A 18 -2.25 15.20 19.07
N LEU A 19 -1.43 15.32 18.03
CA LEU A 19 -1.81 14.92 16.67
C LEU A 19 -1.82 13.39 16.54
N GLU A 20 -0.83 12.72 17.13
CA GLU A 20 -0.75 11.25 17.13
C GLU A 20 -1.93 10.64 17.86
N LEU A 21 -2.27 11.14 19.06
CA LEU A 21 -3.47 10.70 19.81
C LEU A 21 -4.77 10.94 19.03
N ALA A 22 -4.86 12.06 18.29
CA ALA A 22 -6.01 12.33 17.44
C ALA A 22 -6.09 11.33 16.27
N TYR A 23 -4.96 10.95 15.68
CA TYR A 23 -4.90 9.94 14.62
C TYR A 23 -5.29 8.56 15.14
N GLU A 24 -4.84 8.18 16.33
CA GLU A 24 -5.23 6.93 16.99
C GLU A 24 -6.73 6.89 17.29
N ALA A 25 -7.29 7.97 17.83
CA ALA A 25 -8.73 8.06 18.11
C ALA A 25 -9.58 7.94 16.84
N VAL A 26 -9.17 8.62 15.75
CA VAL A 26 -9.82 8.50 14.44
C VAL A 26 -9.70 7.08 13.90
N HIS A 27 -8.52 6.47 14.00
CA HIS A 27 -8.27 5.11 13.55
C HIS A 27 -9.17 4.12 14.30
N GLN A 28 -9.22 4.18 15.62
CA GLN A 28 -10.04 3.28 16.44
C GLN A 28 -11.53 3.42 16.10
N ALA A 29 -12.04 4.66 15.99
CA ALA A 29 -13.45 4.89 15.65
C ALA A 29 -13.82 4.34 14.27
N LEU A 30 -12.91 4.43 13.28
CA LEU A 30 -13.12 3.88 11.95
C LEU A 30 -13.00 2.35 11.93
N LEU A 31 -12.06 1.78 12.68
CA LEU A 31 -11.90 0.34 12.83
C LEU A 31 -13.18 -0.28 13.40
N ASP A 32 -13.67 0.25 14.52
CA ASP A 32 -14.92 -0.19 15.16
C ASP A 32 -16.10 -0.11 14.17
N ARG A 33 -16.14 0.93 13.32
CA ARG A 33 -17.20 1.11 12.33
C ARG A 33 -17.12 0.11 11.18
N ILE A 34 -15.92 -0.27 10.74
CA ILE A 34 -15.69 -1.25 9.65
C ILE A 34 -16.06 -2.67 10.11
N ASP A 35 -15.77 -3.00 11.36
CA ASP A 35 -16.03 -4.32 11.93
C ASP A 35 -17.51 -4.59 12.22
N GLN A 36 -18.30 -3.52 12.39
CA GLN A 36 -19.75 -3.66 12.44
C GLN A 36 -20.25 -4.28 11.13
N LYS A 37 -20.95 -5.42 11.22
CA LYS A 37 -21.61 -6.12 10.10
C LYS A 37 -22.80 -5.31 9.53
N THR A 38 -22.60 -4.05 9.20
CA THR A 38 -23.60 -3.25 8.51
C THR A 38 -23.66 -3.65 7.05
N ARG A 39 -24.87 -3.94 6.55
CA ARG A 39 -25.11 -4.29 5.14
C ARG A 39 -24.73 -3.17 4.15
N GLN A 40 -24.36 -1.98 4.62
CA GLN A 40 -24.14 -0.79 3.81
C GLN A 40 -22.79 -0.13 4.16
N ASN A 41 -21.72 -0.58 3.50
CA ASN A 41 -20.41 0.08 3.60
C ASN A 41 -20.28 1.28 2.64
N SER A 42 -21.28 1.54 1.78
CA SER A 42 -21.22 2.61 0.78
C SER A 42 -21.04 4.00 1.39
N GLY A 43 -21.80 4.33 2.44
CA GLY A 43 -21.68 5.62 3.13
C GLY A 43 -20.31 5.79 3.80
N LEU A 44 -19.78 4.71 4.38
CA LEU A 44 -18.43 4.71 4.95
C LEU A 44 -17.36 4.92 3.88
N LEU A 45 -17.43 4.19 2.75
CA LEU A 45 -16.48 4.36 1.65
C LEU A 45 -16.55 5.76 1.01
N GLN A 46 -17.69 6.44 1.08
CA GLN A 46 -17.82 7.83 0.63
C GLN A 46 -17.17 8.83 1.59
N ALA A 47 -17.15 8.53 2.90
CA ALA A 47 -16.57 9.39 3.92
C ALA A 47 -15.05 9.20 4.10
N LEU A 48 -14.56 7.96 3.95
CA LEU A 48 -13.14 7.60 4.15
C LEU A 48 -12.12 8.48 3.39
N PRO A 49 -12.37 8.99 2.17
CA PRO A 49 -11.44 9.89 1.48
C PRO A 49 -11.09 11.15 2.29
N GLN A 50 -11.98 11.63 3.15
CA GLN A 50 -11.72 12.80 4.01
C GLN A 50 -10.68 12.53 5.10
N PHE A 51 -10.41 11.25 5.38
CA PHE A 51 -9.52 10.79 6.43
C PHE A 51 -8.20 10.18 5.90
N THR A 52 -8.01 10.08 4.58
CA THR A 52 -6.80 9.48 3.99
C THR A 52 -5.51 10.27 4.27
N ALA A 53 -5.62 11.52 4.73
CA ALA A 53 -4.49 12.28 5.25
C ALA A 53 -3.86 11.63 6.50
N VAL A 54 -4.66 10.87 7.28
CA VAL A 54 -4.21 10.14 8.47
C VAL A 54 -3.51 8.84 8.03
N PRO A 55 -2.22 8.61 8.35
CA PRO A 55 -1.48 7.43 7.90
C PRO A 55 -2.12 6.09 8.32
N LEU A 56 -2.58 5.98 9.56
CA LEU A 56 -3.25 4.78 10.07
C LEU A 56 -4.52 4.42 9.29
N VAL A 57 -5.25 5.45 8.80
CA VAL A 57 -6.45 5.22 7.99
C VAL A 57 -6.09 4.65 6.62
N ARG A 58 -4.93 5.02 6.04
CA ARG A 58 -4.47 4.42 4.79
C ARG A 58 -4.19 2.92 4.94
N CYS A 59 -3.57 2.51 6.05
CA CYS A 59 -3.43 1.09 6.39
C CYS A 59 -4.78 0.38 6.43
N LEU A 60 -5.72 0.94 7.20
CA LEU A 60 -7.06 0.37 7.39
C LEU A 60 -7.81 0.21 6.05
N VAL A 61 -7.69 1.21 5.17
CA VAL A 61 -8.25 1.17 3.82
C VAL A 61 -7.59 0.05 3.01
N ALA A 62 -6.26 -0.03 2.99
CA ALA A 62 -5.54 -1.04 2.23
C ALA A 62 -5.85 -2.48 2.68
N GLU A 63 -5.96 -2.72 4.00
CA GLU A 63 -6.34 -4.00 4.59
C GLU A 63 -7.72 -4.48 4.11
N ASN A 64 -8.67 -3.56 3.94
CA ASN A 64 -10.04 -3.86 3.54
C ASN A 64 -10.30 -3.75 2.02
N LEU A 65 -9.33 -3.22 1.27
CA LEU A 65 -9.51 -2.86 -0.13
C LEU A 65 -9.88 -4.06 -1.01
N ALA A 66 -9.22 -5.20 -0.80
CA ALA A 66 -9.49 -6.43 -1.55
C ALA A 66 -10.96 -6.86 -1.45
N LYS A 67 -11.53 -6.81 -0.23
CA LYS A 67 -12.94 -7.14 0.03
C LYS A 67 -13.88 -6.19 -0.69
N TRP A 68 -13.59 -4.88 -0.69
CA TRP A 68 -14.43 -3.89 -1.34
C TRP A 68 -14.34 -3.93 -2.87
N LEU A 69 -13.15 -4.18 -3.44
CA LEU A 69 -12.96 -4.35 -4.89
C LEU A 69 -13.66 -5.59 -5.46
N GLN A 70 -13.85 -6.62 -4.65
CA GLN A 70 -14.57 -7.83 -5.05
C GLN A 70 -16.09 -7.70 -4.95
N SER A 71 -16.60 -6.66 -4.27
CA SER A 71 -18.03 -6.37 -4.17
C SER A 71 -18.48 -5.48 -5.33
N PRO A 72 -19.35 -5.95 -6.24
CA PRO A 72 -19.80 -5.15 -7.39
C PRO A 72 -20.43 -3.81 -6.99
N ALA A 73 -21.13 -3.77 -5.85
CA ALA A 73 -21.78 -2.57 -5.33
C ALA A 73 -20.78 -1.52 -4.78
N LEU A 74 -19.57 -1.94 -4.40
CA LEU A 74 -18.58 -1.07 -3.74
C LEU A 74 -17.34 -0.83 -4.60
N ALA A 75 -17.06 -1.64 -5.61
CA ALA A 75 -15.83 -1.59 -6.39
C ALA A 75 -15.55 -0.19 -6.98
N GLY A 76 -16.57 0.51 -7.46
CA GLY A 76 -16.43 1.87 -7.96
C GLY A 76 -15.98 2.87 -6.89
N LEU A 77 -16.54 2.79 -5.68
CA LEU A 77 -16.13 3.63 -4.54
C LEU A 77 -14.74 3.24 -4.04
N ALA A 78 -14.45 1.94 -3.99
CA ALA A 78 -13.17 1.41 -3.55
C ALA A 78 -12.01 1.87 -4.44
N ARG A 79 -12.19 1.91 -5.78
CA ARG A 79 -11.19 2.45 -6.71
C ARG A 79 -10.93 3.94 -6.49
N LYS A 80 -11.98 4.73 -6.27
CA LYS A 80 -11.84 6.17 -5.95
C LYS A 80 -11.09 6.36 -4.65
N LEU A 81 -11.47 5.62 -3.61
CA LEU A 81 -10.81 5.65 -2.30
C LEU A 81 -9.34 5.24 -2.39
N PHE A 82 -9.03 4.22 -3.19
CA PHE A 82 -7.65 3.81 -3.47
C PHE A 82 -6.84 4.95 -4.12
N ALA A 83 -7.37 5.59 -5.15
CA ALA A 83 -6.69 6.70 -5.83
C ALA A 83 -6.43 7.87 -4.87
N GLU A 84 -7.41 8.25 -4.04
CA GLU A 84 -7.26 9.28 -3.02
C GLU A 84 -6.22 8.89 -1.95
N MET A 85 -6.23 7.63 -1.51
CA MET A 85 -5.25 7.11 -0.56
C MET A 85 -3.82 7.21 -1.10
N VAL A 86 -3.60 6.76 -2.34
CA VAL A 86 -2.30 6.82 -3.01
C VAL A 86 -1.87 8.28 -3.21
N ASP A 87 -2.78 9.18 -3.60
CA ASP A 87 -2.47 10.62 -3.70
C ASP A 87 -1.93 11.20 -2.39
N LYS A 88 -2.42 10.75 -1.23
CA LYS A 88 -1.93 11.21 0.08
C LYS A 88 -0.62 10.59 0.54
N MET A 89 -0.15 9.52 -0.09
CA MET A 89 1.18 8.98 0.20
C MET A 89 2.25 9.92 -0.35
N LYS A 90 3.16 10.36 0.51
CA LYS A 90 4.17 11.37 0.17
C LYS A 90 5.38 10.73 -0.49
N ASN A 91 5.90 11.38 -1.53
CA ASN A 91 7.17 11.02 -2.16
C ASN A 91 8.36 11.49 -1.31
N VAL A 92 8.57 10.85 -0.16
CA VAL A 92 9.63 11.17 0.80
C VAL A 92 10.39 9.89 1.17
N ALA A 93 11.72 10.00 1.28
CA ALA A 93 12.59 8.93 1.75
C ALA A 93 13.19 9.32 3.12
N PRO A 94 13.09 8.48 4.17
CA PRO A 94 12.39 7.19 4.19
C PRO A 94 10.85 7.34 4.17
N PRO A 95 10.11 6.36 3.61
CA PRO A 95 8.65 6.37 3.64
C PRO A 95 8.12 6.16 5.06
N LEU A 96 6.86 6.56 5.30
CA LEU A 96 6.18 6.28 6.56
C LEU A 96 5.97 4.77 6.73
N LYS A 97 6.04 4.27 7.96
CA LYS A 97 5.84 2.84 8.26
C LYS A 97 4.44 2.39 7.87
N GLU A 98 3.46 3.24 8.09
CA GLU A 98 2.05 3.01 7.73
C GLU A 98 1.88 2.93 6.21
N ASP A 99 2.60 3.77 5.44
CA ASP A 99 2.56 3.72 3.99
C ASP A 99 3.18 2.41 3.46
N LEU A 100 4.29 1.95 4.04
CA LEU A 100 4.85 0.64 3.71
C LEU A 100 3.88 -0.50 4.04
N LYS A 101 3.24 -0.47 5.21
CA LYS A 101 2.23 -1.47 5.59
C LYS A 101 1.04 -1.47 4.61
N ALA A 102 0.57 -0.30 4.19
CA ALA A 102 -0.48 -0.19 3.19
C ALA A 102 -0.05 -0.78 1.84
N ILE A 103 1.21 -0.58 1.43
CA ILE A 103 1.79 -1.18 0.22
C ILE A 103 1.85 -2.71 0.34
N ASP A 104 2.23 -3.25 1.50
CA ASP A 104 2.21 -4.69 1.77
C ASP A 104 0.81 -5.28 1.64
N CYS A 105 -0.20 -4.60 2.17
CA CYS A 105 -1.59 -5.00 2.00
C CYS A 105 -2.01 -5.00 0.53
N ILE A 106 -1.56 -4.01 -0.25
CA ILE A 106 -1.83 -3.93 -1.69
C ILE A 106 -1.16 -5.09 -2.44
N LEU A 107 0.13 -5.35 -2.18
CA LEU A 107 0.91 -6.45 -2.80
C LEU A 107 0.30 -7.82 -2.49
N SER A 108 -0.18 -8.02 -1.26
CA SER A 108 -0.76 -9.29 -0.80
C SER A 108 -2.26 -9.46 -1.11
N MET A 109 -2.89 -8.52 -1.85
CA MET A 109 -4.31 -8.61 -2.16
C MET A 109 -4.65 -9.85 -3.00
N LYS A 110 -5.43 -10.75 -2.43
CA LYS A 110 -6.00 -11.91 -3.13
C LYS A 110 -7.25 -11.52 -3.90
N LEU A 111 -7.08 -10.93 -5.07
CA LEU A 111 -8.18 -10.64 -6.00
C LEU A 111 -8.52 -11.88 -6.85
N LYS A 112 -9.72 -11.90 -7.46
CA LYS A 112 -10.12 -12.98 -8.37
C LYS A 112 -9.23 -12.97 -9.62
N ALA A 113 -9.04 -14.12 -10.28
CA ALA A 113 -8.16 -14.24 -11.46
C ALA A 113 -8.47 -13.23 -12.59
N ASN A 114 -9.75 -12.89 -12.79
CA ASN A 114 -10.17 -11.89 -13.77
C ASN A 114 -9.88 -10.43 -13.38
N GLN A 115 -9.32 -10.20 -12.19
CA GLN A 115 -8.96 -8.88 -11.65
C GLN A 115 -7.44 -8.65 -11.62
N PHE A 116 -6.63 -9.51 -12.25
CA PHE A 116 -5.19 -9.33 -12.38
C PHE A 116 -4.81 -7.93 -12.92
N ALA A 117 -5.48 -7.48 -13.98
CA ALA A 117 -5.23 -6.17 -14.58
C ALA A 117 -5.45 -5.02 -13.58
N ALA A 118 -6.48 -5.11 -12.73
CA ALA A 118 -6.74 -4.11 -11.70
C ALA A 118 -5.70 -4.14 -10.58
N HIS A 119 -5.20 -5.33 -10.21
CA HIS A 119 -4.11 -5.44 -9.24
C HIS A 119 -2.82 -4.81 -9.77
N MET A 120 -2.48 -5.12 -11.03
CA MET A 120 -1.33 -4.51 -11.70
C MET A 120 -1.46 -2.99 -11.79
N GLU A 121 -2.63 -2.47 -12.14
CA GLU A 121 -2.92 -1.03 -12.18
C GLU A 121 -2.73 -0.36 -10.80
N ASN A 122 -3.18 -1.02 -9.73
CA ASN A 122 -2.98 -0.51 -8.36
C ASN A 122 -1.48 -0.43 -8.02
N LEU A 123 -0.71 -1.47 -8.34
CA LEU A 123 0.73 -1.49 -8.08
C LEU A 123 1.49 -0.44 -8.89
N THR A 124 1.16 -0.27 -10.18
CA THR A 124 1.80 0.75 -11.01
C THR A 124 1.43 2.16 -10.55
N ALA A 125 0.20 2.38 -10.08
CA ALA A 125 -0.22 3.66 -9.51
C ALA A 125 0.59 4.02 -8.26
N VAL A 126 0.82 3.08 -7.35
CA VAL A 126 1.69 3.27 -6.17
C VAL A 126 3.12 3.60 -6.61
N ALA A 127 3.69 2.80 -7.50
CA ALA A 127 5.07 2.97 -7.95
C ALA A 127 5.30 4.31 -8.66
N ALA A 128 4.35 4.73 -9.50
CA ALA A 128 4.39 6.02 -10.18
C ALA A 128 4.26 7.21 -9.21
N ARG A 129 3.51 7.03 -8.11
CA ARG A 129 3.28 8.10 -7.12
C ARG A 129 4.46 8.30 -6.18
N ILE A 130 5.11 7.22 -5.75
CA ILE A 130 6.20 7.24 -4.78
C ILE A 130 7.44 6.56 -5.37
N PRO A 131 8.08 7.17 -6.39
CA PRO A 131 9.24 6.59 -7.07
C PRO A 131 10.52 6.73 -6.23
N THR A 132 10.49 6.31 -4.97
CA THR A 132 11.66 6.29 -4.09
C THR A 132 12.38 4.95 -4.19
N PRO A 133 13.71 4.90 -4.03
CA PRO A 133 14.47 3.66 -4.04
C PRO A 133 13.98 2.65 -3.00
N SER A 134 13.65 3.11 -1.78
CA SER A 134 13.17 2.24 -0.70
C SER A 134 11.82 1.59 -1.02
N VAL A 135 10.86 2.34 -1.57
CA VAL A 135 9.54 1.78 -1.95
C VAL A 135 9.68 0.86 -3.16
N ALA A 136 10.47 1.25 -4.16
CA ALA A 136 10.71 0.42 -5.32
C ALA A 136 11.37 -0.92 -4.92
N GLN A 137 12.40 -0.88 -4.06
CA GLN A 137 13.06 -2.07 -3.56
C GLN A 137 12.09 -2.95 -2.76
N HIS A 138 11.26 -2.35 -1.91
CA HIS A 138 10.25 -3.06 -1.12
C HIS A 138 9.26 -3.82 -2.01
N ILE A 139 8.74 -3.16 -3.06
CA ILE A 139 7.85 -3.78 -4.06
C ILE A 139 8.55 -4.92 -4.79
N PHE A 140 9.77 -4.70 -5.31
CA PHE A 140 10.50 -5.74 -6.05
C PHE A 140 10.89 -6.93 -5.17
N ILE A 141 11.32 -6.71 -3.93
CA ILE A 141 11.60 -7.81 -2.99
C ILE A 141 10.36 -8.67 -2.79
N SER A 142 9.18 -8.06 -2.55
CA SER A 142 7.94 -8.82 -2.35
C SER A 142 7.59 -9.65 -3.58
N LEU A 143 7.58 -9.04 -4.78
CA LEU A 143 7.22 -9.73 -6.02
C LEU A 143 8.22 -10.84 -6.39
N MET A 144 9.52 -10.60 -6.21
CA MET A 144 10.56 -11.58 -6.50
C MET A 144 10.56 -12.72 -5.48
N ARG A 145 10.27 -12.44 -4.20
CA ARG A 145 10.13 -13.47 -3.17
C ARG A 145 9.02 -14.45 -3.55
N ASP A 146 7.84 -13.93 -3.92
CA ASP A 146 6.71 -14.77 -4.34
C ASP A 146 7.01 -15.56 -5.63
N LEU A 147 7.84 -15.01 -6.53
CA LEU A 147 8.27 -15.70 -7.74
C LEU A 147 9.21 -16.89 -7.46
N LEU A 148 10.02 -16.80 -6.40
CA LEU A 148 11.02 -17.80 -6.03
C LEU A 148 10.46 -18.90 -5.12
N VAL A 149 9.22 -18.80 -4.65
CA VAL A 149 8.57 -19.84 -3.84
C VAL A 149 8.13 -21.00 -4.76
N PRO A 150 8.62 -22.24 -4.54
CA PRO A 150 8.46 -23.37 -5.47
C PRO A 150 7.04 -23.93 -5.62
N ASP A 151 6.06 -23.44 -4.84
CA ASP A 151 4.66 -23.92 -4.84
C ASP A 151 3.70 -23.10 -5.72
N SER A 152 4.19 -22.09 -6.45
CA SER A 152 3.31 -21.29 -7.31
C SER A 152 2.92 -22.06 -8.56
N ALA A 153 1.62 -22.37 -8.72
CA ALA A 153 1.06 -22.92 -9.96
C ALA A 153 1.52 -22.11 -11.18
N GLN A 154 1.86 -22.77 -12.29
CA GLN A 154 2.51 -22.17 -13.47
C GLN A 154 1.84 -20.88 -14.02
N GLY A 155 0.54 -20.67 -13.77
CA GLY A 155 -0.15 -19.42 -14.13
C GLY A 155 0.21 -18.20 -13.27
N VAL A 156 0.56 -18.40 -11.99
CA VAL A 156 0.90 -17.34 -11.02
C VAL A 156 2.27 -16.73 -11.35
N THR A 157 3.23 -17.55 -11.79
CA THR A 157 4.58 -17.12 -12.18
C THR A 157 4.55 -16.13 -13.35
N GLY A 158 3.75 -16.41 -14.39
CA GLY A 158 3.61 -15.53 -15.55
C GLY A 158 3.01 -14.17 -15.21
N ASP A 159 2.06 -14.15 -14.28
CA ASP A 159 1.40 -12.94 -13.81
C ASP A 159 2.31 -12.10 -12.92
N LEU A 160 3.13 -12.71 -12.04
CA LEU A 160 4.15 -12.00 -11.26
C LEU A 160 5.21 -11.33 -12.17
N ILE A 161 5.67 -12.01 -13.22
CA ILE A 161 6.61 -11.42 -14.19
C ILE A 161 6.00 -10.21 -14.88
N LYS A 162 4.71 -10.27 -15.25
CA LYS A 162 4.00 -9.11 -15.82
C LYS A 162 3.87 -7.98 -14.80
N MET A 163 3.61 -8.26 -13.53
CA MET A 163 3.57 -7.22 -12.48
C MET A 163 4.93 -6.55 -12.32
N ILE A 164 6.03 -7.31 -12.26
CA ILE A 164 7.40 -6.79 -12.21
C ILE A 164 7.65 -5.89 -13.43
N GLY A 165 7.28 -6.35 -14.63
CA GLY A 165 7.41 -5.56 -15.86
C GLY A 165 6.55 -4.29 -15.86
N GLY A 166 5.37 -4.33 -15.26
CA GLY A 166 4.50 -3.17 -15.07
C GLY A 166 5.12 -2.12 -14.14
N VAL A 167 5.59 -2.55 -12.97
CA VAL A 167 6.27 -1.69 -11.99
C VAL A 167 7.55 -1.09 -12.58
N HIS A 168 8.35 -1.89 -13.29
CA HIS A 168 9.55 -1.42 -13.98
C HIS A 168 9.26 -0.30 -14.98
N LYS A 169 8.15 -0.39 -15.73
CA LYS A 169 7.73 0.65 -16.68
C LYS A 169 7.17 1.90 -16.01
N ALA A 170 6.61 1.77 -14.81
CA ALA A 170 6.01 2.88 -14.06
C ALA A 170 7.03 3.73 -13.31
N LEU A 171 8.21 3.17 -13.01
CA LEU A 171 9.28 3.85 -12.28
C LEU A 171 10.29 4.55 -13.21
N PRO A 172 10.98 5.60 -12.74
CA PRO A 172 12.18 6.11 -13.39
C PRO A 172 13.21 4.99 -13.56
N ARG A 173 13.86 4.93 -14.73
CA ARG A 173 14.77 3.82 -15.11
C ARG A 173 15.86 3.58 -14.08
N ASN A 174 16.54 4.63 -13.62
CA ASN A 174 17.58 4.55 -12.60
C ASN A 174 17.06 3.93 -11.30
N VAL A 175 15.95 4.45 -10.78
CA VAL A 175 15.32 3.93 -9.55
C VAL A 175 14.93 2.48 -9.71
N SER A 176 14.37 2.10 -10.85
CA SER A 176 13.96 0.72 -11.08
C SER A 176 15.13 -0.26 -11.16
N TYR A 177 16.19 0.07 -11.91
CA TYR A 177 17.35 -0.82 -12.04
C TYR A 177 18.07 -0.98 -10.70
N ASP A 178 18.29 0.12 -9.99
CA ASP A 178 18.95 0.11 -8.68
C ASP A 178 18.13 -0.71 -7.67
N ALA A 179 16.81 -0.51 -7.64
CA ALA A 179 15.92 -1.24 -6.75
C ALA A 179 15.86 -2.74 -7.09
N MET A 180 15.82 -3.13 -8.37
CA MET A 180 15.86 -4.54 -8.77
C MET A 180 17.18 -5.20 -8.36
N ALA A 181 18.32 -4.54 -8.62
CA ALA A 181 19.63 -5.04 -8.25
C ALA A 181 19.76 -5.21 -6.73
N ALA A 182 19.35 -4.18 -5.97
CA ALA A 182 19.33 -4.23 -4.51
C ALA A 182 18.41 -5.35 -3.99
N SER A 183 17.24 -5.54 -4.59
CA SER A 183 16.30 -6.60 -4.21
C SER A 183 16.88 -8.00 -4.40
N LEU A 184 17.54 -8.25 -5.54
CA LEU A 184 18.20 -9.52 -5.81
C LEU A 184 19.34 -9.79 -4.82
N LEU A 185 20.17 -8.79 -4.54
CA LEU A 185 21.25 -8.92 -3.56
C LEU A 185 20.70 -9.22 -2.16
N THR A 186 19.63 -8.53 -1.73
CA THR A 186 18.97 -8.80 -0.45
C THR A 186 18.46 -10.24 -0.37
N LEU A 187 17.78 -10.73 -1.41
CA LEU A 187 17.25 -12.09 -1.44
C LEU A 187 18.36 -13.17 -1.44
N LEU A 188 19.49 -12.91 -2.10
CA LEU A 188 20.65 -13.80 -2.08
C LEU A 188 21.25 -13.90 -0.67
N VAL A 189 21.42 -12.77 0.00
CA VAL A 189 21.94 -12.72 1.39
C VAL A 189 20.97 -13.40 2.37
N GLU A 190 19.67 -13.14 2.25
CA GLU A 190 18.64 -13.79 3.08
C GLU A 190 18.66 -15.32 2.92
N SER A 191 18.86 -15.81 1.70
CA SER A 191 18.90 -17.25 1.40
C SER A 191 20.14 -17.93 2.00
N ASP A 192 21.31 -17.30 1.91
CA ASP A 192 22.54 -17.81 2.53
C ASP A 192 22.44 -17.82 4.06
N THR A 193 21.85 -16.76 4.64
CA THR A 193 21.66 -16.64 6.09
C THR A 193 20.74 -17.75 6.64
N LYS A 194 19.63 -18.05 5.94
CA LYS A 194 18.74 -19.16 6.30
C LYS A 194 19.46 -20.52 6.19
N ALA A 195 20.19 -20.75 5.10
CA ALA A 195 20.95 -21.99 4.92
C ALA A 195 22.03 -22.21 6.00
N GLN A 196 22.58 -21.13 6.58
CA GLN A 196 23.52 -21.22 7.70
C GLN A 196 22.84 -21.43 9.05
N ALA A 197 21.62 -20.91 9.26
CA ALA A 197 20.82 -21.13 10.47
C ALA A 197 20.34 -22.58 10.58
N ASP A 198 19.80 -23.14 9.48
CA ASP A 198 19.32 -24.54 9.45
C ASP A 198 20.45 -25.55 9.71
N LYS A 199 21.69 -25.23 9.31
CA LYS A 199 22.87 -26.05 9.61
C LYS A 199 23.32 -25.99 11.07
N LYS A 200 22.92 -24.97 11.83
CA LYS A 200 23.25 -24.84 13.26
C LYS A 200 22.25 -25.57 14.16
N GLU A 201 21.02 -25.77 13.72
CA GLU A 201 19.99 -26.51 14.49
C GLU A 201 20.12 -28.04 14.42
N ILE A 202 20.97 -28.56 13.53
CA ILE A 202 21.22 -30.01 13.34
C ILE A 202 22.46 -30.49 14.14
N LYS A 203 22.99 -29.68 15.05
CA LYS A 203 24.10 -30.04 15.96
C LYS A 203 23.68 -29.97 17.41
#